data_AF-A0A954BB39-F1
#
_entry.id   AF-A0A954BB39-F1
#
_cell.length_a   1.000
_cell.length_b   1.000
_cell.length_c   1.000
_cell.angle_alpha   90.00
_cell.angle_beta   90.00
_cell.angle_gamma   90.00
#
_symmetry.space_group_name_H-M   'P 1'
#
loop_
_entity.id
_entity.type
_entity.pdbx_description
1 polymer ?
#
loop_
_entity_poly.entity_id
_entity_poly.type
_entity_poly.pdbx_seq_one_letter_code
_entity_poly.pdbx_strand_id
1 'polypeptide(L)'
;MIRTFLAATALVTLIGACSPAGETDVEPVDTAEAASPEAGLPEDATGFITANPLPLADDGSIRRDDYGRPYEYALLGKQLPHFTGTMRDGTEFDSSSLTNWTVIDVWGLWCGDCLADGPYAAALATA
;
A
#
# COMPACT_ATOMS: atom_id res chain seq x y z
N MET A 1 16.89 44.07 41.94
CA MET A 1 17.57 44.89 40.91
C MET A 1 17.50 44.11 39.61
N ILE A 2 16.43 44.25 38.81
CA ILE A 2 16.32 45.15 37.64
C ILE A 2 17.58 45.00 36.76
N ARG A 3 17.51 44.36 35.59
CA ARG A 3 17.07 45.01 34.33
C ARG A 3 16.45 44.06 33.31
N THR A 4 15.22 44.40 32.96
CA THR A 4 14.45 44.12 31.75
C THR A 4 15.17 44.64 30.50
N PHE A 5 15.14 43.88 29.40
CA PHE A 5 15.11 44.46 28.05
C PHE A 5 14.11 43.72 27.17
N LEU A 6 13.14 44.49 26.68
CA LEU A 6 12.10 44.16 25.73
C LEU A 6 12.60 44.25 24.28
N ALA A 7 11.75 43.70 23.39
CA ALA A 7 11.56 43.99 21.96
C ALA A 7 12.39 43.11 21.00
N ALA A 8 11.87 42.66 19.85
CA ALA A 8 10.70 43.08 19.09
C ALA A 8 10.07 41.91 18.33
N THR A 9 8.74 41.94 18.27
CA THR A 9 7.85 41.13 17.45
C THR A 9 8.12 41.36 15.95
N ALA A 10 8.33 40.31 15.17
CA ALA A 10 8.24 40.36 13.70
C ALA A 10 7.08 39.47 13.25
N LEU A 11 5.95 40.14 13.02
CA LEU A 11 4.72 39.62 12.43
C LEU A 11 4.98 39.35 10.93
N VAL A 12 5.16 38.09 10.53
CA VAL A 12 5.19 37.73 9.11
C VAL A 12 3.77 37.49 8.64
N THR A 13 3.36 38.38 7.75
CA THR A 13 2.05 38.48 7.10
C THR A 13 1.69 37.24 6.28
N LEU A 14 0.57 36.63 6.63
CA LEU A 14 -0.20 35.72 5.76
C LEU A 14 -0.72 36.54 4.55
N ILE A 15 -0.13 36.33 3.38
CA ILE A 15 -0.75 36.74 2.11
C ILE A 15 -1.37 35.48 1.51
N GLY A 16 -2.70 35.43 1.54
CA GLY A 16 -3.48 34.44 0.83
C GLY A 16 -3.24 34.55 -0.66
N ALA A 17 -2.67 33.49 -1.24
CA ALA A 17 -2.78 33.24 -2.67
C ALA A 17 -4.15 32.59 -2.92
N CYS A 18 -5.20 33.42 -3.01
CA CYS A 18 -6.38 33.06 -3.76
C CYS A 18 -5.98 32.99 -5.24
N SER A 19 -5.66 31.80 -5.71
CA SER A 19 -5.65 31.53 -7.15
C SER A 19 -7.10 31.51 -7.62
N PRO A 20 -7.47 32.18 -8.73
CA PRO A 20 -8.75 31.92 -9.36
C PRO A 20 -8.69 30.51 -9.93
N ALA A 21 -9.42 29.58 -9.30
CA ALA A 21 -9.73 28.29 -9.90
C ALA A 21 -10.61 28.59 -11.12
N GLY A 22 -9.95 28.70 -12.28
CA GLY A 22 -10.62 28.63 -13.57
C GLY A 22 -11.27 27.27 -13.67
N GLU A 23 -12.59 27.28 -13.82
CA GLU A 23 -13.41 26.15 -14.18
C GLU A 23 -12.86 25.51 -15.46
N THR A 24 -12.34 24.30 -15.32
CA THR A 24 -12.25 23.33 -16.42
C THR A 24 -12.87 22.05 -15.91
N ASP A 25 -14.14 21.87 -16.25
CA ASP A 25 -14.75 20.56 -16.37
C ASP A 25 -13.83 19.68 -17.21
N VAL A 26 -13.06 18.82 -16.54
CA VAL A 26 -12.42 17.67 -17.18
C VAL A 26 -13.14 16.47 -16.62
N GLU A 27 -14.16 16.04 -17.37
CA GLU A 27 -14.76 14.72 -17.27
C GLU A 27 -13.63 13.67 -17.16
N PRO A 28 -13.73 12.66 -16.27
CA PRO A 28 -12.74 11.59 -16.25
C PRO A 28 -12.86 10.84 -17.57
N VAL A 29 -11.84 10.96 -18.41
CA VAL A 29 -11.73 10.21 -19.65
C VAL A 29 -11.55 8.74 -19.31
N ASP A 30 -12.63 8.00 -19.53
CA ASP A 30 -12.67 6.56 -19.71
C ASP A 30 -11.79 6.19 -20.92
N THR A 31 -10.57 5.74 -20.66
CA THR A 31 -9.82 4.92 -21.62
C THR A 31 -8.83 4.04 -20.85
N ALA A 32 -9.35 3.00 -20.19
CA ALA A 32 -8.54 1.82 -19.94
C ALA A 32 -8.34 1.10 -21.29
N GLU A 33 -7.40 1.60 -22.08
CA GLU A 33 -6.95 0.93 -23.30
C GLU A 33 -6.27 -0.38 -22.88
N ALA A 34 -6.93 -1.50 -23.17
CA ALA A 34 -6.37 -2.82 -23.01
C ALA A 34 -5.14 -2.94 -23.92
N ALA A 35 -3.94 -2.95 -23.32
CA ALA A 35 -2.73 -3.27 -24.03
C ALA A 35 -2.81 -4.71 -24.58
N SER A 36 -2.68 -4.84 -25.90
CA SER A 36 -2.65 -6.11 -26.63
C SER A 36 -1.51 -7.01 -26.15
N PRO A 37 -1.71 -8.34 -26.04
CA PRO A 37 -0.65 -9.28 -25.68
C PRO A 37 0.33 -9.47 -26.85
N GLU A 38 1.43 -10.18 -26.62
CA GLU A 38 2.43 -10.61 -27.62
C GLU A 38 3.71 -9.75 -27.73
N ALA A 39 4.38 -9.52 -26.60
CA ALA A 39 5.85 -9.50 -26.59
C ALA A 39 6.31 -10.67 -25.70
N GLY A 40 6.94 -11.68 -26.30
CA GLY A 40 7.38 -12.89 -25.61
C GLY A 40 8.19 -12.57 -24.35
N LEU A 41 7.72 -13.06 -23.21
CA LEU A 41 8.31 -12.82 -21.91
C LEU A 41 9.36 -13.90 -21.59
N PRO A 42 10.43 -13.56 -20.87
CA PRO A 42 11.56 -14.45 -20.61
C PRO A 42 11.17 -15.70 -19.80
N GLU A 43 11.84 -16.82 -20.09
CA GLU A 43 11.46 -18.19 -19.70
C GLU A 43 11.64 -18.51 -18.20
N ASP A 44 12.18 -17.56 -17.43
CA ASP A 44 12.58 -17.72 -16.03
C ASP A 44 11.79 -16.84 -15.05
N ALA A 45 10.82 -16.07 -15.51
CA ALA A 45 9.85 -15.44 -14.63
C ALA A 45 8.74 -16.44 -14.26
N THR A 46 8.51 -16.66 -12.97
CA THR A 46 7.38 -17.45 -12.44
C THR A 46 6.06 -16.67 -12.54
N GLY A 47 5.70 -16.27 -13.76
CA GLY A 47 4.46 -15.56 -14.08
C GLY A 47 4.43 -14.12 -13.59
N PHE A 48 3.81 -13.25 -14.40
CA PHE A 48 3.48 -11.89 -14.00
C PHE A 48 1.98 -11.79 -13.81
N ILE A 49 1.55 -11.15 -12.72
CA ILE A 49 0.18 -10.67 -12.61
C ILE A 49 0.07 -9.49 -13.58
N THR A 50 -0.42 -9.74 -14.79
CA THR A 50 -0.57 -8.71 -15.83
C THR A 50 -1.83 -7.88 -15.64
N ALA A 51 -2.74 -8.31 -14.76
CA ALA A 51 -3.89 -7.53 -14.32
C ALA A 51 -4.28 -7.91 -12.88
N ASN A 52 -4.53 -6.89 -12.04
CA ASN A 52 -5.14 -7.03 -10.73
C ASN A 52 -6.39 -6.11 -10.69
N PRO A 53 -7.47 -6.49 -11.38
CA PRO A 53 -8.67 -5.65 -11.44
C PRO A 53 -9.26 -5.46 -10.05
N LEU A 54 -9.67 -4.23 -9.74
CA LEU A 54 -10.30 -3.93 -8.45
C LEU A 54 -11.67 -4.63 -8.35
N PRO A 55 -12.02 -5.21 -7.19
CA PRO A 55 -13.30 -5.87 -6.99
C PRO A 55 -14.42 -4.87 -6.75
N LEU A 56 -14.87 -4.24 -7.84
CA LEU A 56 -15.90 -3.22 -7.80
C LEU A 56 -17.31 -3.83 -7.64
N ALA A 57 -18.17 -3.16 -6.88
CA ALA A 57 -19.61 -3.38 -6.87
C ALA A 57 -20.24 -2.78 -8.13
N ASP A 58 -21.54 -3.04 -8.32
CA ASP A 58 -22.29 -2.52 -9.47
C ASP A 58 -22.28 -0.98 -9.54
N ASP A 59 -22.03 -0.30 -8.41
CA ASP A 59 -21.93 1.15 -8.30
C ASP A 59 -20.49 1.69 -8.47
N GLY A 60 -19.52 0.82 -8.79
CA GLY A 60 -18.11 1.19 -8.95
C GLY A 60 -17.34 1.34 -7.64
N SER A 61 -17.94 1.10 -6.48
CA SER A 61 -17.25 1.11 -5.19
C SER A 61 -16.51 -0.20 -4.92
N ILE A 62 -15.47 -0.20 -4.09
CA ILE A 62 -14.82 -1.45 -3.66
C ILE A 62 -15.78 -2.21 -2.74
N ARG A 63 -16.14 -3.44 -3.10
CA ARG A 63 -16.94 -4.33 -2.24
C ARG A 63 -16.20 -4.55 -0.92
N ARG A 64 -16.84 -4.33 0.24
CA ARG A 64 -16.21 -4.45 1.58
C ARG A 64 -17.03 -5.22 2.60
N ASP A 65 -16.37 -6.02 3.42
CA ASP A 65 -16.97 -6.75 4.53
C ASP A 65 -17.48 -5.90 5.68
N ASP A 66 -18.14 -6.53 6.65
CA ASP A 66 -18.69 -5.87 7.85
C ASP A 66 -17.61 -5.17 8.69
N TYR A 67 -16.33 -5.46 8.45
CA TYR A 67 -15.16 -4.82 9.04
C TYR A 67 -14.50 -3.79 8.09
N GLY A 68 -15.13 -3.48 6.96
CA GLY A 68 -14.65 -2.53 5.97
C GLY A 68 -13.51 -3.05 5.07
N ARG A 69 -13.20 -4.35 5.09
CA ARG A 69 -12.11 -4.94 4.32
C ARG A 69 -12.59 -5.32 2.91
N PRO A 70 -11.81 -5.09 1.84
CA PRO A 70 -12.21 -5.47 0.49
C PRO A 70 -12.62 -6.96 0.40
N TYR A 71 -13.75 -7.26 -0.25
CA TYR A 71 -14.37 -8.59 -0.27
C TYR A 71 -13.70 -9.58 -1.24
N GLU A 72 -13.13 -9.14 -2.37
CA GLU A 72 -12.88 -10.09 -3.47
C GLU A 72 -11.46 -10.03 -3.97
N TYR A 73 -10.61 -10.80 -3.28
CA TYR A 73 -9.53 -11.53 -3.94
C TYR A 73 -9.99 -12.99 -4.07
N ALA A 74 -9.74 -13.64 -5.20
CA ALA A 74 -10.28 -14.97 -5.51
C ALA A 74 -10.02 -16.04 -4.42
N LEU A 75 -8.99 -15.84 -3.59
CA LEU A 75 -8.56 -16.75 -2.53
C LEU A 75 -8.91 -16.28 -1.12
N LEU A 76 -9.61 -15.16 -0.96
CA LEU A 76 -10.00 -14.66 0.36
C LEU A 76 -10.96 -15.65 1.05
N GLY A 77 -10.71 -15.96 2.32
CA GLY A 77 -11.47 -16.96 3.09
C GLY A 77 -11.16 -18.42 2.72
N LYS A 78 -10.29 -18.68 1.74
CA LYS A 78 -9.74 -20.01 1.49
C LYS A 78 -8.60 -20.29 2.47
N GLN A 79 -8.28 -21.58 2.64
CA GLN A 79 -7.11 -21.97 3.41
C GLN A 79 -5.85 -21.39 2.76
N LEU A 80 -4.97 -20.81 3.59
CA LEU A 80 -3.65 -20.34 3.16
C LEU A 80 -2.91 -21.50 2.45
N PRO A 81 -2.39 -21.30 1.23
CA PRO A 81 -1.57 -22.31 0.57
C PRO A 81 -0.42 -22.73 1.47
N HIS A 82 -0.17 -24.03 1.59
CA HIS A 82 0.96 -24.52 2.37
C HIS A 82 2.27 -24.14 1.68
N PHE A 83 3.18 -23.55 2.45
CA PHE A 83 4.55 -23.26 2.05
C PHE A 83 5.54 -23.57 3.17
N THR A 84 6.76 -23.86 2.75
CA THR A 84 7.93 -24.09 3.60
C THR A 84 9.09 -23.24 3.10
N GLY A 85 10.10 -23.03 3.94
CA GLY A 85 11.31 -22.34 3.55
C GLY A 85 12.35 -22.29 4.65
N THR A 86 13.50 -21.71 4.34
CA THR A 86 14.57 -21.50 5.31
C THR A 86 14.61 -20.02 5.70
N MET A 87 14.55 -19.74 6.99
CA MET A 87 14.65 -18.38 7.53
C MET A 87 16.08 -17.85 7.43
N ARG A 88 16.25 -16.54 7.65
CA ARG A 88 17.58 -15.88 7.57
C ARG A 88 18.61 -16.45 8.53
N ASP A 89 18.18 -16.98 9.67
CA ASP A 89 19.06 -17.61 10.66
C ASP A 89 19.35 -19.09 10.39
N GLY A 90 18.85 -19.64 9.28
CA GLY A 90 19.02 -21.03 8.88
C GLY A 90 17.98 -21.98 9.48
N THR A 91 17.02 -21.47 10.26
CA THR A 91 15.92 -22.31 10.78
C THR A 91 14.92 -22.67 9.69
N GLU A 92 14.38 -23.88 9.76
CA GLU A 92 13.32 -24.32 8.86
C GLU A 92 11.97 -23.74 9.30
N PHE A 93 11.22 -23.23 8.33
CA PHE A 93 9.87 -22.71 8.50
C PHE A 93 8.87 -23.57 7.73
N ASP A 94 7.75 -23.86 8.40
CA ASP A 94 6.59 -24.51 7.82
C ASP A 94 5.33 -23.71 8.19
N SER A 95 4.57 -23.28 7.19
CA SER A 95 3.34 -22.51 7.37
C SER A 95 2.26 -23.23 8.19
N SER A 96 2.31 -24.56 8.31
CA SER A 96 1.41 -25.32 9.20
C SER A 96 1.62 -25.02 10.69
N SER A 97 2.75 -24.40 11.07
CA SER A 97 3.01 -23.94 12.44
C SER A 97 2.23 -22.66 12.81
N LEU A 98 1.66 -21.96 11.82
CA LEU A 98 0.88 -20.73 12.03
C LEU A 98 -0.50 -21.05 12.59
N THR A 99 -0.60 -21.07 13.92
CA THR A 99 -1.82 -21.41 14.66
C THR A 99 -2.59 -20.20 15.21
N ASN A 100 -1.95 -19.04 15.24
CA ASN A 100 -2.54 -17.78 15.69
C ASN A 100 -2.85 -16.86 14.51
N TRP A 101 -3.60 -15.80 14.77
CA TRP A 101 -3.68 -14.68 13.83
C TRP A 101 -2.27 -14.22 13.46
N THR A 102 -1.97 -14.31 12.17
CA THR A 102 -0.63 -14.08 11.62
C THR A 102 -0.73 -13.03 10.53
N VAL A 103 0.18 -12.06 10.54
CA VAL A 103 0.39 -11.11 9.46
C VAL A 103 1.57 -11.60 8.64
N ILE A 104 1.38 -11.74 7.32
CA ILE A 104 2.45 -12.07 6.37
C ILE A 104 2.72 -10.80 5.56
N ASP A 105 3.91 -10.23 5.74
CA ASP A 105 4.37 -9.04 5.03
C ASP A 105 5.40 -9.44 3.96
N VAL A 106 5.13 -9.04 2.71
CA VAL A 106 5.97 -9.35 1.55
C VAL A 106 6.61 -8.05 1.07
N TRP A 107 7.92 -7.97 1.22
CA TRP A 107 8.66 -6.75 0.95
C TRP A 107 9.94 -7.03 0.13
N GLY A 108 10.43 -5.99 -0.54
CA GLY A 108 11.69 -6.02 -1.26
C GLY A 108 12.67 -5.00 -0.68
N LEU A 109 13.94 -5.38 -0.50
CA LEU A 109 15.01 -4.47 -0.03
C LEU A 109 15.24 -3.24 -0.94
N TRP A 110 14.74 -3.30 -2.17
CA TRP A 110 14.88 -2.28 -3.22
C TRP A 110 13.62 -1.43 -3.40
N CYS A 111 12.56 -1.72 -2.64
CA CYS A 111 11.29 -1.02 -2.69
C CYS A 111 11.31 0.14 -1.68
N GLY A 112 11.21 1.39 -2.17
CA GLY A 112 11.26 2.59 -1.35
C GLY A 112 10.17 2.64 -0.28
N ASP A 113 8.94 2.30 -0.66
CA ASP A 113 7.80 2.26 0.27
C ASP A 113 7.99 1.17 1.32
N CYS A 114 8.50 0.00 0.93
CA CYS A 114 8.78 -1.10 1.84
C CYS A 114 9.85 -0.74 2.88
N LEU A 115 10.88 0.02 2.47
CA LEU A 115 11.89 0.56 3.40
C LEU A 115 11.27 1.58 4.36
N ALA A 116 10.31 2.39 3.89
CA ALA A 116 9.58 3.34 4.72
C ALA A 116 8.64 2.64 5.72
N ASP A 117 8.05 1.49 5.34
CA ASP A 117 7.14 0.70 6.17
C ASP A 117 7.87 -0.19 7.20
N GLY A 118 9.13 -0.54 6.93
CA GLY A 118 9.95 -1.42 7.77
C GLY A 118 9.93 -1.10 9.28
N PRO A 119 10.05 0.17 9.71
CA PRO A 119 9.95 0.53 11.13
C PRO A 119 8.61 0.18 11.77
N TYR A 120 7.49 0.28 11.04
CA TYR A 120 6.16 -0.06 11.56
C TYR A 120 5.97 -1.58 11.63
N ALA A 121 6.45 -2.32 10.62
CA ALA A 121 6.47 -3.78 10.66
C ALA A 121 7.30 -4.31 11.84
N ALA A 122 8.47 -3.69 12.09
CA ALA A 122 9.32 -4.03 13.24
C ALA A 122 8.64 -3.73 14.58
N ALA A 123 7.90 -2.62 14.69
CA ALA A 123 7.12 -2.31 15.88
C ALA A 123 6.02 -3.35 16.12
N LEU A 124 5.24 -3.70 15.08
CA LEU A 124 4.18 -4.69 15.16
C LEU A 124 4.69 -6.08 15.58
N ALA A 125 5.87 -6.49 15.11
CA ALA A 125 6.46 -7.79 15.47
C ALA A 125 6.79 -7.93 16.97
N THR A 126 6.78 -6.82 17.71
CA THR A 126 7.11 -6.75 19.15
C THR A 126 5.97 -6.23 20.02
N ALA A 127 4.80 -5.99 19.43
CA ALA A 127 3.63 -5.40 20.09
C ALA A 127 2.89 -6.35 21.03
#